data_AF-A0A1N5TND4-F1
#
_entry.id   AF-A0A1N5TND4-F1
#
_cell.length_a   1.000
_cell.length_b   1.000
_cell.length_c   1.000
_cell.angle_alpha   90.00
_cell.angle_beta   90.00
_cell.angle_gamma   90.00
#
_symmetry.space_group_name_H-M   'P 1'
#
loop_
_entity.id
_entity.type
_entity.pdbx_description
1 polymer ?
#
loop_
_entity_poly.entity_id
_entity_poly.type
_entity_poly.pdbx_seq_one_letter_code
_entity_poly.pdbx_strand_id
1 'polypeptide(L)'
;MLVVNSYVLVGEDSFNPTLKIVIEVEIKVGSEVLINAFGDLNYHGKKIGRLEPSTQNVFGFPLFAIKSELKDQSVKYNVGFECKLDKNVLKYISDGRKAEKNGDVVFIAEIRLIYLENRAYIIESRVQTNLATNNTANMLSTLNGTSYLEMRTYNPQIPMTIKSSDWINDFAPKLGLGEYEIIEIPRLNAVNIKEKFSNSLSALEVSRKYLYSLNNGSAMSSLRNSLREFNEALKNLGYRDENGKNVDYGKIFDRNKNNEILVETLQKNLYSSSSRGEEPAAAHMGNSVEGYEIESMIFMTYSLYKMVFEKLREKEESEGD
;
A
#
# COMPACT_ATOMS: atom_id res chain seq x y z
N MET A 1 -2.26 24.39 -21.38
CA MET A 1 -3.13 23.22 -21.19
C MET A 1 -2.54 22.49 -20.00
N LEU A 2 -3.29 22.31 -18.91
CA LEU A 2 -2.73 21.67 -17.71
C LEU A 2 -2.68 20.16 -17.94
N VAL A 3 -1.49 19.59 -18.09
CA VAL A 3 -1.30 18.13 -18.07
C VAL A 3 -0.94 17.75 -16.65
N VAL A 4 -1.82 16.98 -15.99
CA VAL A 4 -1.60 16.51 -14.62
C VAL A 4 -1.17 15.05 -14.64
N ASN A 5 0.09 14.81 -14.30
CA ASN A 5 0.56 13.50 -13.88
C ASN A 5 0.58 13.46 -12.35
N SER A 6 0.15 12.33 -11.77
CA SER A 6 0.11 12.18 -10.31
C SER A 6 0.61 10.81 -9.87
N TYR A 7 1.25 10.79 -8.70
CA TYR A 7 1.61 9.56 -8.00
C TYR A 7 1.48 9.77 -6.49
N VAL A 8 1.27 8.67 -5.77
CA VAL A 8 1.05 8.66 -4.32
C VAL A 8 2.22 7.97 -3.64
N LEU A 9 2.71 8.55 -2.54
CA LEU A 9 3.73 7.96 -1.66
C LEU A 9 3.22 7.96 -0.22
N VAL A 10 3.84 7.15 0.65
CA VAL A 10 3.61 7.21 2.10
C VAL A 10 4.78 7.98 2.74
N GLY A 11 4.46 8.94 3.62
CA GLY A 11 5.49 9.64 4.40
C GLY A 11 6.14 8.72 5.44
N GLU A 12 7.48 8.74 5.53
CA GLU A 12 8.25 7.84 6.41
C GLU A 12 8.27 8.31 7.89
N ASP A 13 7.96 9.59 8.16
CA ASP A 13 8.11 10.21 9.47
C ASP A 13 6.81 10.87 9.95
N SER A 14 5.87 10.09 10.48
CA SER A 14 4.87 10.67 11.38
C SER A 14 4.10 9.60 12.15
N PHE A 15 3.93 9.83 13.46
CA PHE A 15 2.90 9.20 14.30
C PHE A 15 1.48 9.18 13.67
N ASN A 16 1.26 9.98 12.63
CA ASN A 16 0.03 10.06 11.86
C ASN A 16 0.27 9.57 10.42
N PRO A 17 -0.42 8.53 9.96
CA PRO A 17 -0.33 8.05 8.58
C PRO A 17 -0.59 9.19 7.58
N THR A 18 0.31 9.40 6.62
CA THR A 18 0.26 10.54 5.69
C THR A 18 0.47 10.09 4.25
N LEU A 19 -0.45 10.48 3.36
CA LEU A 19 -0.30 10.32 1.91
C LEU A 19 0.38 11.57 1.33
N LYS A 20 1.43 11.35 0.54
CA LYS A 20 2.08 12.37 -0.27
C LYS A 20 1.58 12.25 -1.70
N ILE A 21 1.05 13.34 -2.25
CA ILE A 21 0.54 13.40 -3.61
C ILE A 21 1.36 14.44 -4.36
N VAL A 22 1.99 14.05 -5.47
CA VAL A 22 2.74 14.99 -6.30
C VAL A 22 2.01 15.18 -7.60
N ILE A 23 1.81 16.44 -7.98
CA ILE A 23 1.12 16.81 -9.22
C ILE A 23 1.99 17.69 -10.07
N GLU A 24 2.13 17.28 -11.33
CA GLU A 24 2.79 18.09 -12.35
C GLU A 24 1.83 19.19 -12.83
N VAL A 25 2.28 20.44 -12.75
CA VAL A 25 1.56 21.64 -13.21
C VAL A 25 2.40 22.27 -14.32
N GLU A 26 1.81 22.36 -15.51
CA GLU A 26 2.42 23.05 -16.64
C GLU A 26 1.90 24.50 -16.72
N ILE A 27 2.81 25.47 -16.57
CA ILE A 27 2.49 26.91 -16.65
C ILE A 27 3.30 27.58 -17.75
N LYS A 28 2.69 28.57 -18.40
CA LYS A 28 3.31 29.34 -19.50
C LYS A 28 4.31 30.35 -18.95
N VAL A 29 5.55 30.26 -19.44
CA VAL A 29 6.67 31.06 -18.98
C VAL A 29 6.43 32.55 -19.22
N GLY A 30 6.55 33.37 -18.18
CA GLY A 30 6.46 34.83 -18.26
C GLY A 30 5.03 35.38 -18.33
N SER A 31 4.03 34.51 -18.46
CA SER A 31 2.62 34.88 -18.40
C SER A 31 1.88 34.34 -17.18
N GLU A 32 2.38 33.31 -16.49
CA GLU A 32 1.66 32.70 -15.36
C GLU A 32 2.59 32.45 -14.16
N VAL A 33 2.10 32.69 -12.94
CA VAL A 33 2.78 32.33 -11.69
C VAL A 33 1.82 31.63 -10.75
N LEU A 34 2.19 30.45 -10.29
CA LEU A 34 1.43 29.71 -9.28
C LEU A 34 1.61 30.38 -7.91
N ILE A 35 0.53 30.94 -7.36
CA ILE A 35 0.52 31.65 -6.07
C ILE A 35 0.32 30.66 -4.94
N ASN A 36 -0.65 29.76 -5.11
CA ASN A 36 -1.06 28.85 -4.04
C ASN A 36 -1.71 27.59 -4.63
N ALA A 37 -1.59 26.50 -3.88
CA ALA A 37 -2.22 25.24 -4.19
C ALA A 37 -2.68 24.56 -2.89
N PHE A 38 -3.96 24.20 -2.82
CA PHE A 38 -4.53 23.42 -1.72
C PHE A 38 -5.73 22.64 -2.24
N GLY A 39 -6.22 21.67 -1.48
CA GLY A 39 -7.35 20.88 -1.94
C GLY A 39 -7.90 19.95 -0.89
N ASP A 40 -8.77 19.06 -1.35
CA ASP A 40 -9.35 17.99 -0.55
C ASP A 40 -9.10 16.65 -1.23
N LEU A 41 -8.88 15.61 -0.43
CA LEU A 41 -8.77 14.24 -0.90
C LEU A 41 -10.09 13.53 -0.62
N ASN A 42 -10.67 12.92 -1.65
CA ASN A 42 -11.94 12.21 -1.57
C ASN A 42 -11.76 10.71 -1.88
N TYR A 43 -12.56 9.87 -1.21
CA TYR A 43 -12.68 8.43 -1.47
C TYR A 43 -14.18 8.08 -1.49
N HIS A 44 -14.64 7.45 -2.58
CA HIS A 44 -16.06 7.10 -2.77
C HIS A 44 -17.02 8.30 -2.58
N GLY A 45 -16.61 9.48 -3.05
CA GLY A 45 -17.38 10.73 -2.94
C GLY A 45 -17.39 11.37 -1.55
N LYS A 46 -16.69 10.79 -0.56
CA LYS A 46 -16.55 11.35 0.77
C LYS A 46 -15.16 11.97 0.96
N LYS A 47 -15.12 13.17 1.52
CA LYS A 47 -13.87 13.82 1.95
C LYS A 47 -13.21 13.02 3.06
N ILE A 48 -11.96 12.61 2.83
CA ILE A 48 -11.14 11.84 3.76
C ILE A 48 -9.99 12.64 4.37
N GLY A 49 -9.63 13.77 3.77
CA GLY A 49 -8.60 14.64 4.32
C GLY A 49 -8.41 15.91 3.50
N ARG A 50 -7.61 16.83 4.05
CA ARG A 50 -7.21 18.07 3.37
C ARG A 50 -5.82 17.88 2.77
N LEU A 51 -5.64 18.37 1.54
CA LEU A 51 -4.35 18.44 0.86
C LEU A 51 -3.65 19.74 1.26
N GLU A 52 -2.59 19.61 2.06
CA GLU A 52 -1.73 20.72 2.46
C GLU A 52 -0.47 20.72 1.59
N PRO A 53 -0.06 21.86 1.01
CA PRO A 53 1.15 21.90 0.20
C PRO A 53 2.38 21.53 1.04
N SER A 54 3.24 20.66 0.50
CA SER A 54 4.48 20.26 1.18
C SER A 54 5.42 21.46 1.26
N THR A 55 5.97 21.74 2.44
CA THR A 55 6.83 22.92 2.71
C THR A 55 8.08 23.02 1.83
N GLN A 56 8.49 21.93 1.18
CA GLN A 56 9.67 21.89 0.31
C GLN A 56 9.46 22.52 -1.08
N ASN A 57 8.23 22.80 -1.49
CA ASN A 57 7.93 23.48 -2.76
C ASN A 57 7.59 24.95 -2.51
N VAL A 58 8.58 25.73 -2.06
CA VAL A 58 8.46 27.20 -2.04
C VAL A 58 8.39 27.63 -3.50
N PHE A 59 7.19 27.99 -3.95
CA PHE A 59 6.91 28.49 -5.30
C PHE A 59 7.97 29.52 -5.69
N GLY A 60 8.66 29.26 -6.80
CA GLY A 60 9.71 30.12 -7.31
C GLY A 60 9.17 31.50 -7.64
N PHE A 61 9.20 32.41 -6.67
CA PHE A 61 9.41 33.82 -6.95
C PHE A 61 10.85 33.95 -7.43
N PRO A 62 11.11 34.52 -8.61
CA PRO A 62 10.52 35.82 -8.98
C PRO A 62 9.76 35.85 -10.32
N LEU A 63 8.74 36.71 -10.36
CA LEU A 63 8.22 37.31 -11.60
C LEU A 63 9.34 38.12 -12.28
N PHE A 64 10.16 37.49 -13.11
CA PHE A 64 11.05 38.22 -14.00
C PHE A 64 10.31 38.64 -15.27
N ALA A 65 10.67 39.81 -15.80
CA ALA A 65 10.29 40.16 -17.16
C ALA A 65 11.06 39.25 -18.12
N ILE A 66 10.35 38.36 -18.80
CA ILE A 66 10.95 37.38 -19.71
C ILE A 66 10.92 37.94 -21.14
N LYS A 67 12.00 37.74 -21.90
CA LYS A 67 12.09 38.12 -23.32
C LYS A 67 10.95 37.46 -24.12
N SER A 68 10.38 38.19 -25.07
CA SER A 68 9.22 37.77 -25.89
C SER A 68 9.43 36.45 -26.64
N GLU A 69 10.66 36.04 -26.88
CA GLU A 69 11.04 34.80 -27.56
C GLU A 69 10.66 33.53 -26.76
N LEU A 70 10.42 33.65 -25.45
CA LEU A 70 10.09 32.53 -24.57
C LEU A 70 8.57 32.41 -24.29
N LYS A 71 7.75 33.25 -24.92
CA LYS A 71 6.31 33.40 -24.62
C LYS A 71 5.46 32.16 -24.94
N ASP A 72 5.97 31.26 -25.79
CA ASP A 72 5.33 29.99 -26.13
C ASP A 72 5.94 28.78 -25.41
N GLN A 73 6.91 28.99 -24.52
CA GLN A 73 7.48 27.92 -23.71
C GLN A 73 6.63 27.70 -22.46
N SER A 74 6.52 26.44 -22.06
CA SER A 74 5.94 26.04 -20.79
C SER A 74 7.00 25.42 -19.90
N VAL A 75 6.84 25.61 -18.59
CA VAL A 75 7.66 24.94 -17.56
C VAL A 75 6.74 24.09 -16.71
N LYS A 76 7.21 22.89 -16.40
CA LYS A 76 6.53 21.92 -15.55
C LYS A 76 7.05 22.07 -14.12
N TYR A 77 6.12 22.16 -13.18
CA TYR A 77 6.38 22.29 -11.75
C TYR A 77 5.76 21.10 -11.03
N ASN A 78 6.50 20.49 -10.12
CA ASN A 78 5.95 19.46 -9.24
C ASN A 78 5.43 20.12 -7.97
N VAL A 79 4.12 20.03 -7.76
CA VAL A 79 3.45 20.51 -6.55
C VAL A 79 3.15 19.30 -5.68
N GLY A 80 3.92 19.17 -4.60
CA GLY A 80 3.72 18.16 -3.57
C GLY A 80 2.64 18.58 -2.56
N PHE A 81 1.79 17.64 -2.19
CA PHE A 81 0.77 17.77 -1.15
C PHE A 81 0.93 16.66 -0.13
N GLU A 82 0.60 16.96 1.12
CA GLU A 82 0.50 16.02 2.22
C GLU A 82 -0.95 15.95 2.70
N CYS A 83 -1.44 14.74 2.93
CA CYS A 83 -2.76 14.47 3.46
C CYS A 83 -2.63 13.52 4.65
N LYS A 84 -2.82 14.07 5.85
CA LYS A 84 -2.83 13.28 7.09
C LYS A 84 -4.14 12.51 7.19
N LEU A 85 -4.06 11.21 7.41
CA LEU A 85 -5.19 10.32 7.55
C LEU A 85 -5.29 9.84 8.99
N ASP A 86 -6.49 9.95 9.58
CA ASP A 86 -6.76 9.37 10.88
C ASP A 86 -7.09 7.87 10.79
N LYS A 87 -7.10 7.18 11.93
CA LYS A 87 -7.37 5.73 12.00
C LYS A 87 -8.77 5.35 11.49
N ASN A 88 -9.78 6.20 11.69
CA ASN A 88 -11.15 5.93 11.24
C ASN A 88 -11.26 6.03 9.71
N VAL A 89 -10.58 7.01 9.13
CA VAL A 89 -10.44 7.19 7.68
C VAL A 89 -9.71 6.00 7.06
N LEU A 90 -8.61 5.56 7.67
CA LEU A 90 -7.88 4.39 7.20
C LEU A 90 -8.72 3.11 7.24
N LYS A 91 -9.47 2.90 8.33
CA LYS A 91 -10.43 1.79 8.43
C LYS A 91 -11.50 1.89 7.34
N TYR A 92 -12.08 3.08 7.14
CA TYR A 92 -13.06 3.33 6.10
C TYR A 92 -12.53 3.01 4.69
N ILE A 93 -11.29 3.39 4.39
CA ILE A 93 -10.64 3.06 3.11
C ILE A 93 -10.44 1.54 2.99
N SER A 94 -9.98 0.87 4.05
CA SER A 94 -9.79 -0.58 4.04
C SER A 94 -11.09 -1.36 3.87
N ASP A 95 -12.18 -0.90 4.48
CA ASP A 95 -13.49 -1.55 4.36
C ASP A 95 -14.09 -1.31 2.98
N GLY A 96 -13.98 -0.09 2.45
CA GLY A 96 -14.39 0.23 1.07
C GLY A 96 -13.64 -0.61 0.05
N ARG A 97 -12.33 -0.79 0.23
CA ARG A 97 -11.49 -1.65 -0.62
C ARG A 97 -11.99 -3.10 -0.68
N LYS A 98 -12.40 -3.68 0.45
CA LYS A 98 -12.92 -5.06 0.49
C LYS A 98 -14.22 -5.23 -0.31
N ALA A 99 -14.99 -4.16 -0.47
CA ALA A 99 -16.20 -4.16 -1.29
C ALA A 99 -15.91 -4.02 -2.79
N GLU A 100 -14.74 -3.52 -3.17
CA GLU A 100 -14.33 -3.37 -4.57
C GLU A 100 -13.88 -4.71 -5.17
N LYS A 101 -14.41 -5.06 -6.34
CA LYS A 101 -14.14 -6.34 -7.01
C LYS A 101 -12.65 -6.62 -7.23
N ASN A 102 -11.87 -5.57 -7.53
CA ASN A 102 -10.44 -5.69 -7.79
C ASN A 102 -9.59 -5.37 -6.55
N GLY A 103 -10.19 -4.84 -5.48
CA GLY A 103 -9.49 -4.34 -4.30
C GLY A 103 -8.55 -3.16 -4.57
N ASP A 104 -8.70 -2.46 -5.70
CA ASP A 104 -7.99 -1.23 -6.01
C ASP A 104 -8.55 -0.08 -5.14
N VAL A 105 -7.71 0.87 -4.75
CA VAL A 105 -8.12 2.05 -3.99
C VAL A 105 -8.05 3.28 -4.89
N VAL A 106 -9.21 3.89 -5.17
CA VAL A 106 -9.32 5.04 -6.07
C VAL A 106 -9.65 6.30 -5.27
N PHE A 107 -8.72 7.24 -5.23
CA PHE A 107 -8.90 8.57 -4.67
C PHE A 107 -9.22 9.60 -5.74
N ILE A 108 -9.88 10.69 -5.34
CA ILE A 108 -10.04 11.88 -6.17
C ILE A 108 -9.44 13.06 -5.41
N ALA A 109 -8.36 13.62 -5.95
CA ALA A 109 -7.80 14.87 -5.45
C ALA A 109 -8.54 16.05 -6.11
N GLU A 110 -9.26 16.81 -5.30
CA GLU A 110 -9.92 18.05 -5.71
C GLU A 110 -9.04 19.22 -5.32
N ILE A 111 -8.33 19.77 -6.31
CA ILE A 111 -7.29 20.76 -6.04
C ILE A 111 -7.77 22.11 -6.50
N ARG A 112 -7.36 23.14 -5.77
CA ARG A 112 -7.54 24.53 -6.12
C ARG A 112 -6.17 25.14 -6.37
N LEU A 113 -5.87 25.40 -7.64
CA LEU A 113 -4.68 26.11 -8.07
C LEU A 113 -5.04 27.58 -8.26
N ILE A 114 -4.34 28.46 -7.55
CA ILE A 114 -4.49 29.91 -7.69
C ILE A 114 -3.24 30.43 -8.37
N TYR A 115 -3.40 31.04 -9.54
CA TYR A 115 -2.29 31.60 -10.30
C TYR A 115 -2.53 33.05 -10.68
N LEU A 116 -1.44 33.78 -10.85
CA LEU A 116 -1.40 35.14 -11.36
C LEU A 116 -1.06 35.10 -12.84
N GLU A 117 -1.93 35.61 -13.68
CA GLU A 117 -1.68 35.75 -15.12
C GLU A 117 -1.23 37.17 -15.43
N ASN A 118 -0.05 37.32 -16.02
CA ASN A 118 0.41 38.55 -16.63
C ASN A 118 -0.25 38.74 -18.00
N ARG A 119 -1.05 39.79 -18.10
CA ARG A 119 -1.82 40.17 -19.28
C ARG A 119 -1.25 41.42 -19.97
N ALA A 120 -0.09 41.89 -19.51
CA ALA A 120 0.63 43.00 -20.12
C ALA A 120 1.24 42.57 -21.46
N TYR A 121 1.17 43.46 -22.44
CA TYR A 121 1.94 43.34 -23.68
C TYR A 121 2.40 44.71 -24.15
N ILE A 122 3.47 44.71 -24.95
CA ILE A 122 4.01 45.92 -25.57
C ILE A 122 3.34 46.08 -26.92
N ILE A 123 2.77 47.26 -27.17
CA ILE A 123 2.34 47.70 -28.50
C ILE A 123 3.39 48.67 -29.01
N GLU A 124 3.93 48.40 -30.19
CA GLU A 124 4.71 49.40 -30.94
C GLU A 124 3.74 50.41 -31.55
N SER A 125 3.67 51.61 -30.95
CA SER A 125 2.93 52.72 -31.54
C SER A 125 3.86 53.54 -32.41
N ARG A 126 3.53 53.68 -33.69
CA ARG A 126 4.17 54.65 -34.57
C ARG A 126 3.58 56.01 -34.29
N VAL A 127 4.28 56.81 -33.49
CA VAL A 127 3.89 58.21 -33.28
C VAL A 127 4.39 59.01 -34.48
N GLN A 128 3.48 59.43 -35.36
CA GLN A 128 3.80 60.45 -36.36
C GLN A 128 3.96 61.79 -35.64
N THR A 129 5.19 62.15 -35.31
CA THR A 129 5.52 63.54 -34.99
C THR A 129 5.73 64.31 -36.29
N ASN A 130 5.27 65.56 -36.37
CA ASN A 130 5.47 66.47 -37.52
C ASN A 130 6.95 66.83 -37.81
N LEU A 131 7.90 66.16 -37.15
CA LEU A 131 9.35 66.27 -37.32
C LEU A 131 9.85 64.89 -37.75
N ALA A 132 10.65 64.86 -38.82
CA ALA A 132 11.05 63.70 -39.61
C ALA A 132 11.94 62.65 -38.89
N THR A 133 11.49 62.15 -37.74
CA THR A 133 12.12 61.04 -37.01
C THR A 133 11.05 60.02 -36.66
N ASN A 134 11.15 58.82 -37.24
CA ASN A 134 10.32 57.66 -36.91
C ASN A 134 10.66 57.18 -35.48
N ASN A 135 10.14 57.85 -34.47
CA ASN A 135 10.28 57.40 -33.09
C ASN A 135 9.19 56.36 -32.79
N THR A 136 9.60 55.11 -32.63
CA THR A 136 8.75 54.05 -32.08
C THR A 136 8.59 54.28 -30.58
N ALA A 137 7.35 54.52 -30.13
CA ALA A 137 7.03 54.54 -28.72
C ALA A 137 6.48 53.16 -28.32
N ASN A 138 7.14 52.51 -27.38
CA ASN A 138 6.66 51.27 -26.78
C ASN A 138 5.62 51.62 -25.72
N MET A 139 4.36 51.26 -25.95
CA MET A 139 3.29 51.45 -24.96
C MET A 139 2.95 50.12 -24.29
N LEU A 140 2.83 50.14 -22.95
CA LEU A 140 2.36 49.00 -22.17
C LEU A 140 0.83 48.95 -22.21
N SER A 141 0.27 47.92 -22.84
CA SER A 141 -1.17 47.71 -22.97
C SER A 141 -1.63 46.43 -22.24
N THR A 142 -2.94 46.26 -22.09
CA THR A 142 -3.58 45.10 -21.45
C THR A 142 -4.52 44.41 -22.43
N LEU A 143 -4.63 43.08 -22.37
CA LEU A 143 -5.35 42.31 -23.41
C LEU A 143 -6.81 42.75 -23.55
N ASN A 144 -7.45 43.18 -22.45
CA ASN A 144 -8.87 43.60 -22.41
C ASN A 144 -9.11 44.88 -21.56
N GLY A 145 -8.12 45.76 -21.39
CA GLY A 145 -8.34 47.12 -20.86
C GLY A 145 -8.49 47.31 -19.34
N THR A 146 -8.48 46.27 -18.50
CA THR A 146 -8.85 46.43 -17.07
C THR A 146 -7.77 46.11 -16.04
N SER A 147 -6.80 45.22 -16.34
CA SER A 147 -5.66 44.96 -15.44
C SER A 147 -4.46 44.34 -16.16
N TYR A 148 -3.25 44.61 -15.67
CA TYR A 148 -2.01 43.96 -16.11
C TYR A 148 -1.82 42.57 -15.51
N LEU A 149 -2.47 42.32 -14.37
CA LEU A 149 -2.42 41.06 -13.64
C LEU A 149 -3.85 40.60 -13.38
N GLU A 150 -4.12 39.32 -13.60
CA GLU A 150 -5.40 38.69 -13.30
C GLU A 150 -5.17 37.46 -12.42
N MET A 151 -5.85 37.39 -11.28
CA MET A 151 -5.85 36.19 -10.46
C MET A 151 -6.87 35.21 -11.01
N ARG A 152 -6.44 34.00 -11.31
CA ARG A 152 -7.30 32.92 -11.78
C ARG A 152 -7.25 31.74 -10.84
N THR A 153 -8.36 31.03 -10.77
CA THR A 153 -8.51 29.81 -9.98
C THR A 153 -8.88 28.68 -10.90
N TYR A 154 -8.13 27.58 -10.84
CA TYR A 154 -8.41 26.35 -11.55
C TYR A 154 -8.66 25.22 -10.56
N ASN A 155 -9.74 24.47 -10.75
CA ASN A 155 -10.19 23.43 -9.81
C ASN A 155 -10.18 22.02 -10.44
N PRO A 156 -9.02 21.40 -10.72
CA PRO A 156 -8.99 20.07 -11.30
C PRO A 156 -9.42 18.99 -10.31
N GLN A 157 -10.14 17.99 -10.83
CA GLN A 157 -10.39 16.73 -10.14
C GLN A 157 -9.50 15.66 -10.75
N ILE A 158 -8.59 15.10 -9.96
CA ILE A 158 -7.55 14.18 -10.44
C ILE A 158 -7.79 12.81 -9.81
N PRO A 159 -8.26 11.81 -10.57
CA PRO A 159 -8.40 10.45 -10.08
C PRO A 159 -7.01 9.80 -9.94
N MET A 160 -6.77 9.14 -8.81
CA MET A 160 -5.54 8.43 -8.50
C MET A 160 -5.88 7.02 -8.05
N THR A 161 -5.27 6.02 -8.67
CA THR A 161 -5.52 4.62 -8.35
C THR A 161 -4.28 3.97 -7.76
N ILE A 162 -4.41 3.40 -6.56
CA ILE A 162 -3.43 2.49 -5.99
C ILE A 162 -3.90 1.06 -6.26
N LYS A 163 -3.05 0.27 -6.90
CA LYS A 163 -3.38 -1.13 -7.19
C LYS A 163 -3.50 -1.94 -5.92
N SER A 164 -4.38 -2.94 -5.93
CA SER A 164 -4.62 -3.82 -4.78
C SER A 164 -3.33 -4.46 -4.24
N SER A 165 -2.42 -4.87 -5.12
CA SER A 165 -1.09 -5.38 -4.76
C SER A 165 -0.27 -4.36 -3.99
N ASP A 166 -0.18 -3.15 -4.51
CA ASP A 166 0.65 -2.08 -3.97
C ASP A 166 0.04 -1.59 -2.66
N TRP A 167 -1.30 -1.53 -2.57
CA TRP A 167 -2.00 -1.22 -1.34
C TRP A 167 -1.61 -2.20 -0.22
N ILE A 168 -1.64 -3.51 -0.49
CA ILE A 168 -1.30 -4.53 0.51
C ILE A 168 0.18 -4.48 0.90
N ASN A 169 1.07 -4.36 -0.08
CA ASN A 169 2.51 -4.56 0.16
C ASN A 169 3.25 -3.28 0.55
N ASP A 170 2.84 -2.13 0.00
CA ASP A 170 3.61 -0.88 0.09
C ASP A 170 2.91 0.19 0.92
N PHE A 171 1.58 0.28 0.87
CA PHE A 171 0.84 1.36 1.53
C PHE A 171 0.29 0.96 2.90
N ALA A 172 -0.55 -0.06 2.98
CA ALA A 172 -1.19 -0.48 4.22
C ALA A 172 -0.17 -0.71 5.36
N PRO A 173 0.94 -1.43 5.16
CA PRO A 173 1.97 -1.63 6.18
C PRO A 173 2.53 -0.32 6.72
N LYS A 174 2.85 0.64 5.83
CA LYS A 174 3.41 1.94 6.20
C LYS A 174 2.37 2.89 6.83
N LEU A 175 1.09 2.70 6.51
CA LEU A 175 -0.02 3.43 7.11
C LEU A 175 -0.44 2.84 8.47
N GLY A 176 0.26 1.83 8.98
CA GLY A 176 -0.10 1.13 10.21
C GLY A 176 -1.40 0.34 10.10
N LEU A 177 -1.82 0.02 8.87
CA LEU A 177 -2.94 -0.86 8.57
C LEU A 177 -2.40 -2.28 8.40
N GLY A 178 -2.68 -3.13 9.38
CA GLY A 178 -2.11 -4.47 9.46
C GLY A 178 -0.76 -4.43 10.15
N GLU A 179 -0.77 -4.47 11.49
CA GLU A 179 0.40 -4.87 12.25
C GLU A 179 0.75 -6.30 11.82
N TYR A 180 1.86 -6.47 11.11
CA TYR A 180 2.33 -7.77 10.69
C TYR A 180 3.39 -8.24 11.69
N GLU A 181 3.13 -9.38 12.32
CA GLU A 181 4.16 -10.11 13.05
C GLU A 181 4.92 -11.00 12.07
N ILE A 182 6.23 -10.77 11.94
CA ILE A 182 7.09 -11.63 11.13
C ILE A 182 7.44 -12.86 11.96
N ILE A 183 6.86 -14.01 11.58
CA ILE A 183 7.32 -15.30 12.10
C ILE A 183 8.43 -15.82 11.21
N GLU A 184 9.66 -15.80 11.73
CA GLU A 184 10.78 -16.48 11.10
C GLU A 184 10.74 -17.98 11.40
N ILE A 185 10.64 -18.78 10.33
CA ILE A 185 10.80 -20.24 10.42
C ILE A 185 12.28 -20.57 10.19
N PRO A 186 12.95 -21.28 11.12
CA PRO A 186 14.35 -21.66 10.94
C PRO A 186 14.53 -22.48 9.66
N ARG A 187 15.57 -22.18 8.91
CA ARG A 187 15.98 -23.01 7.77
C ARG A 187 16.51 -24.33 8.31
N LEU A 188 15.89 -25.43 7.90
CA LEU A 188 16.39 -26.78 8.13
C LEU A 188 17.46 -27.04 7.06
N ASN A 189 18.72 -27.13 7.47
CA ASN A 189 19.87 -27.20 6.56
C ASN A 189 20.08 -28.61 6.00
N ALA A 190 19.59 -29.65 6.70
CA ALA A 190 19.58 -30.99 6.16
C ALA A 190 18.60 -31.10 4.98
N VAL A 191 19.14 -31.36 3.79
CA VAL A 191 18.40 -31.57 2.53
C VAL A 191 17.22 -32.54 2.74
N ASN A 192 17.44 -33.57 3.56
CA ASN A 192 16.44 -34.60 3.89
C ASN A 192 15.26 -34.11 4.72
N ILE A 193 15.42 -33.10 5.58
CA ILE A 193 14.30 -32.60 6.39
C ILE A 193 13.47 -31.60 5.59
N LYS A 194 14.11 -30.71 4.83
CA LYS A 194 13.42 -29.74 3.98
C LYS A 194 12.50 -30.40 2.94
N GLU A 195 12.98 -31.46 2.28
CA GLU A 195 12.16 -32.23 1.34
C GLU A 195 11.00 -32.94 2.04
N LYS A 196 11.19 -33.46 3.25
CA LYS A 196 10.13 -34.13 4.02
C LYS A 196 8.97 -33.20 4.39
N PHE A 197 9.25 -31.90 4.61
CA PHE A 197 8.23 -30.90 4.99
C PHE A 197 7.77 -30.01 3.82
N SER A 198 8.27 -30.20 2.60
CA SER A 198 7.98 -29.31 1.48
C SER A 198 6.49 -29.22 1.15
N ASN A 199 5.78 -30.36 1.19
CA ASN A 199 4.35 -30.43 0.89
C ASN A 199 3.53 -29.65 1.93
N SER A 200 3.90 -29.78 3.21
CA SER A 200 3.28 -29.07 4.30
C SER A 200 3.48 -27.55 4.17
N LEU A 201 4.72 -27.10 4.00
CA LEU A 201 5.02 -25.67 3.83
C LEU A 201 4.35 -25.08 2.58
N SER A 202 4.33 -25.82 1.48
CA SER A 202 3.63 -25.42 0.25
C SER A 202 2.13 -25.24 0.48
N ALA A 203 1.49 -26.19 1.16
CA ALA A 203 0.06 -26.11 1.50
C ALA A 203 -0.25 -24.93 2.44
N LEU A 204 0.64 -24.61 3.39
CA LEU A 204 0.50 -23.42 4.25
C LEU A 204 0.57 -22.12 3.46
N GLU A 205 1.52 -22.01 2.52
CA GLU A 205 1.62 -20.84 1.63
C GLU A 205 0.40 -20.70 0.72
N VAL A 206 -0.13 -21.82 0.22
CA VAL A 206 -1.37 -21.83 -0.57
C VAL A 206 -2.56 -21.36 0.28
N SER A 207 -2.65 -21.80 1.54
CA SER A 207 -3.66 -21.32 2.49
C SER A 207 -3.62 -19.80 2.64
N ARG A 208 -2.43 -19.24 2.86
CA ARG A 208 -2.22 -17.79 2.97
C ARG A 208 -2.65 -17.03 1.71
N LYS A 209 -2.30 -17.56 0.53
CA LYS A 209 -2.73 -16.97 -0.76
C LYS A 209 -4.26 -16.94 -0.90
N TYR A 210 -4.93 -18.03 -0.52
CA TYR A 210 -6.39 -18.09 -0.57
C TYR A 210 -7.06 -17.12 0.42
N LEU A 211 -6.50 -16.97 1.62
CA LEU A 211 -6.97 -15.99 2.60
C LEU A 211 -6.92 -14.57 2.03
N TYR A 212 -5.80 -14.18 1.41
CA TYR A 212 -5.65 -12.86 0.78
C TYR A 212 -6.53 -12.67 -0.47
N SER A 213 -6.96 -13.77 -1.08
CA SER A 213 -7.93 -13.76 -2.18
C SER A 213 -9.38 -13.81 -1.69
N LEU A 214 -9.60 -13.65 -0.37
CA LEU A 214 -10.90 -13.73 0.29
C LEU A 214 -11.63 -15.07 0.06
N ASN A 215 -10.89 -16.15 -0.18
CA ASN A 215 -11.41 -17.49 -0.38
C ASN A 215 -11.21 -18.33 0.89
N ASN A 216 -11.99 -18.03 1.91
CA ASN A 216 -11.89 -18.61 3.26
C ASN A 216 -11.99 -20.15 3.25
N GLY A 217 -12.90 -20.72 2.44
CA GLY A 217 -13.06 -22.18 2.34
C GLY A 217 -11.79 -22.87 1.82
N SER A 218 -11.22 -22.34 0.73
CA SER A 218 -9.98 -22.91 0.16
C SER A 218 -8.77 -22.67 1.05
N ALA A 219 -8.74 -21.54 1.77
CA ALA A 219 -7.72 -21.26 2.76
C ALA A 219 -7.74 -22.31 3.88
N MET A 220 -8.93 -22.63 4.42
CA MET A 220 -9.08 -23.65 5.47
C MET A 220 -8.75 -25.06 5.00
N SER A 221 -9.20 -25.48 3.81
CA SER A 221 -8.82 -26.79 3.25
C SER A 221 -7.30 -26.91 3.08
N SER A 222 -6.64 -25.86 2.60
CA SER A 222 -5.18 -25.84 2.42
C SER A 222 -4.44 -25.86 3.76
N LEU A 223 -4.94 -25.16 4.78
CA LEU A 223 -4.40 -25.19 6.14
C LEU A 223 -4.49 -26.59 6.75
N ARG A 224 -5.64 -27.25 6.59
CA ARG A 224 -5.84 -28.63 7.05
C ARG A 224 -4.88 -29.61 6.38
N ASN A 225 -4.70 -29.46 5.06
CA ASN A 225 -3.75 -30.25 4.30
C ASN A 225 -2.33 -30.01 4.82
N SER A 226 -1.93 -28.76 5.06
CA SER A 226 -0.64 -28.41 5.65
C SER A 226 -0.36 -29.18 6.95
N LEU A 227 -1.31 -29.15 7.89
CA LEU A 227 -1.20 -29.85 9.18
C LEU A 227 -1.11 -31.36 9.02
N ARG A 228 -1.90 -31.94 8.09
CA ARG A 228 -1.85 -33.38 7.79
C ARG A 228 -0.49 -33.79 7.24
N GLU A 229 0.01 -33.09 6.22
CA GLU A 229 1.31 -33.39 5.63
C GLU A 229 2.45 -33.20 6.66
N PHE A 230 2.34 -32.22 7.56
CA PHE A 230 3.28 -32.02 8.65
C PHE A 230 3.34 -33.23 9.60
N ASN A 231 2.19 -33.73 10.01
CA ASN A 231 2.10 -34.89 10.88
C ASN A 231 2.62 -36.16 10.22
N GLU A 232 2.29 -36.37 8.95
CA GLU A 232 2.84 -37.52 8.20
C GLU A 232 4.37 -37.44 8.10
N ALA A 233 4.93 -36.25 7.86
CA ALA A 233 6.37 -36.06 7.84
C ALA A 233 7.03 -36.40 9.19
N LEU A 234 6.46 -35.95 10.31
CA LEU A 234 6.95 -36.30 11.66
C LEU A 234 6.86 -37.81 11.94
N LYS A 235 5.76 -38.45 11.57
CA LYS A 235 5.60 -39.90 11.70
C LYS A 235 6.61 -40.66 10.85
N ASN A 236 6.94 -40.17 9.66
CA ASN A 236 7.94 -40.77 8.77
C ASN A 236 9.38 -40.54 9.28
N LEU A 237 9.59 -39.56 10.15
CA LEU A 237 10.84 -39.37 10.90
C LEU A 237 10.95 -40.26 12.15
N GLY A 238 9.95 -41.08 12.46
CA GLY A 238 9.98 -42.01 13.59
C GLY A 238 9.34 -41.48 14.88
N TYR A 239 8.80 -40.26 14.87
CA TYR A 239 8.12 -39.65 16.02
C TYR A 239 6.67 -40.15 16.16
N ARG A 240 6.46 -41.46 16.13
CA ARG A 240 5.13 -42.09 16.28
C ARG A 240 4.88 -42.48 17.73
N ASP A 241 3.61 -42.44 18.15
CA ASP A 241 3.15 -43.05 19.40
C ASP A 241 3.30 -44.59 19.37
N GLU A 242 3.05 -45.24 20.51
CA GLU A 242 3.14 -46.70 20.64
C GLU A 242 2.22 -47.45 19.66
N ASN A 243 1.12 -46.82 19.27
CA ASN A 243 0.13 -47.38 18.33
C ASN A 243 0.48 -47.08 16.87
N GLY A 244 1.53 -46.32 16.59
CA GLY A 244 1.92 -45.90 15.25
C GLY A 244 0.98 -44.89 14.58
N LYS A 245 -0.08 -44.44 15.27
CA LYS A 245 -1.22 -43.70 14.71
C LYS A 245 -1.02 -42.19 14.79
N ASN A 246 -0.56 -41.71 15.94
CA ASN A 246 -0.36 -40.28 16.20
C ASN A 246 1.12 -39.92 16.30
N VAL A 247 1.41 -38.63 16.27
CA VAL A 247 2.75 -38.10 16.55
C VAL A 247 2.99 -38.13 18.06
N ASP A 248 4.13 -38.65 18.49
CA ASP A 248 4.60 -38.59 19.88
C ASP A 248 5.51 -37.37 20.05
N TYR A 249 4.91 -36.23 20.45
CA TYR A 249 5.64 -34.98 20.66
C TYR A 249 6.61 -35.06 21.84
N GLY A 250 6.37 -35.95 22.80
CA GLY A 250 7.30 -36.21 23.88
C GLY A 250 8.65 -36.74 23.37
N LYS A 251 8.69 -37.49 22.25
CA LYS A 251 9.97 -37.87 21.60
C LYS A 251 10.68 -36.68 20.96
N ILE A 252 9.95 -35.68 20.48
CA ILE A 252 10.52 -34.49 19.84
C ILE A 252 11.11 -33.56 20.92
N PHE A 253 10.35 -33.29 21.99
CA PHE A 253 10.73 -32.33 23.03
C PHE A 253 11.40 -32.97 24.26
N ASP A 254 12.06 -34.12 24.11
CA ASP A 254 12.82 -34.79 25.16
C ASP A 254 12.00 -35.02 26.46
N ARG A 255 10.72 -35.36 26.29
CA ARG A 255 9.74 -35.56 27.38
C ARG A 255 9.55 -34.33 28.28
N ASN A 256 9.84 -33.13 27.76
CA ASN A 256 9.42 -31.88 28.39
C ASN A 256 7.90 -31.74 28.29
N LYS A 257 7.22 -32.13 29.38
CA LYS A 257 5.75 -32.15 29.47
C LYS A 257 5.09 -30.81 29.12
N ASN A 258 5.73 -29.68 29.42
CA ASN A 258 5.13 -28.35 29.14
C ASN A 258 5.05 -28.11 27.62
N ASN A 259 6.14 -28.40 26.90
CA ASN A 259 6.18 -28.23 25.45
C ASN A 259 5.31 -29.25 24.73
N GLU A 260 5.30 -30.49 25.22
CA GLU A 260 4.44 -31.57 24.74
C GLU A 260 2.96 -31.18 24.84
N ILE A 261 2.50 -30.79 26.04
CA ILE A 261 1.11 -30.37 26.27
C ILE A 261 0.75 -29.15 25.43
N LEU A 262 1.64 -28.16 25.32
CA LEU A 262 1.40 -26.96 24.53
C LEU A 262 1.19 -27.30 23.06
N VAL A 263 2.09 -28.10 22.48
CA VAL A 263 2.04 -28.47 21.06
C VAL A 263 0.85 -29.38 20.76
N GLU A 264 0.55 -30.35 21.61
CA GLU A 264 -0.63 -31.20 21.46
C GLU A 264 -1.92 -30.39 21.55
N THR A 265 -1.99 -29.43 22.47
CA THR A 265 -3.15 -28.55 22.61
C THR A 265 -3.33 -27.66 21.38
N LEU A 266 -2.25 -27.03 20.90
CA LEU A 266 -2.26 -26.22 19.68
C LEU A 266 -2.72 -27.04 18.48
N GLN A 267 -2.12 -28.21 18.29
CA GLN A 267 -2.45 -29.10 17.18
C GLN A 267 -3.91 -29.56 17.25
N LYS A 268 -4.39 -30.02 18.42
CA LYS A 268 -5.77 -30.46 18.61
C LYS A 268 -6.76 -29.33 18.31
N ASN A 269 -6.48 -28.12 18.81
CA ASN A 269 -7.32 -26.95 18.55
C ASN A 269 -7.35 -26.62 17.06
N LEU A 270 -6.20 -26.56 16.39
CA LEU A 270 -6.07 -26.31 14.96
C LEU A 270 -6.79 -27.35 14.10
N TYR A 271 -6.68 -28.64 14.43
CA TYR A 271 -7.41 -29.70 13.73
C TYR A 271 -8.91 -29.58 13.95
N SER A 272 -9.36 -29.40 15.19
CA SER A 272 -10.79 -29.32 15.50
C SER A 272 -11.47 -28.14 14.81
N SER A 273 -10.76 -27.01 14.70
CA SER A 273 -11.23 -25.80 14.03
C SER A 273 -11.19 -25.93 12.50
N SER A 274 -10.30 -26.75 11.96
CA SER A 274 -10.19 -27.00 10.51
C SER A 274 -10.97 -28.21 10.00
N SER A 275 -11.49 -29.08 10.88
CA SER A 275 -12.14 -30.34 10.52
C SER A 275 -13.66 -30.30 10.37
N ARG A 276 -14.31 -29.14 10.52
CA ARG A 276 -15.78 -29.04 10.36
C ARG A 276 -16.17 -29.08 8.88
N GLY A 277 -16.44 -30.30 8.39
CA GLY A 277 -17.02 -30.59 7.06
C GLY A 277 -16.30 -31.72 6.33
N GLU A 278 -17.05 -32.68 5.79
CA GLU A 278 -16.55 -33.63 4.78
C GLU A 278 -16.51 -32.91 3.42
N GLU A 279 -15.42 -33.06 2.64
CA GLU A 279 -15.43 -32.62 1.23
C GLU A 279 -16.39 -33.52 0.43
N PRO A 280 -17.29 -32.95 -0.41
CA PRO A 280 -17.27 -31.60 -0.98
C PRO A 280 -18.16 -30.58 -0.27
N ALA A 281 -18.73 -30.88 0.91
CA ALA A 281 -19.67 -30.02 1.62
C ALA A 281 -19.03 -28.76 2.25
N ALA A 282 -17.69 -28.64 2.25
CA ALA A 282 -16.94 -27.50 2.78
C ALA A 282 -17.25 -26.17 2.08
N ALA A 283 -17.73 -26.18 0.83
CA ALA A 283 -18.11 -24.96 0.11
C ALA A 283 -19.27 -24.18 0.78
N HIS A 284 -20.11 -24.84 1.59
CA HIS A 284 -21.26 -24.21 2.25
C HIS A 284 -20.98 -23.74 3.70
N MET A 285 -19.85 -24.14 4.31
CA MET A 285 -19.47 -23.74 5.68
C MET A 285 -18.47 -22.56 5.74
N GLY A 286 -17.90 -22.17 4.60
CA GLY A 286 -17.00 -21.00 4.48
C GLY A 286 -17.61 -19.67 4.94
N ASN A 287 -18.93 -19.62 5.17
CA ASN A 287 -19.64 -18.46 5.71
C ASN A 287 -19.57 -18.32 7.23
N SER A 288 -19.03 -19.30 7.97
CA SER A 288 -19.00 -19.24 9.45
C SER A 288 -17.64 -18.87 10.05
N VAL A 289 -16.55 -19.02 9.28
CA VAL A 289 -15.20 -18.71 9.75
C VAL A 289 -14.75 -17.40 9.14
N GLU A 290 -14.51 -16.41 9.98
CA GLU A 290 -14.04 -15.09 9.55
C GLU A 290 -12.58 -15.13 9.14
N GLY A 291 -12.17 -14.23 8.23
CA GLY A 291 -10.81 -14.22 7.70
C GLY A 291 -9.74 -14.07 8.79
N TYR A 292 -10.01 -13.28 9.83
CA TYR A 292 -9.08 -13.10 10.96
C TYR A 292 -8.88 -14.38 11.78
N GLU A 293 -9.88 -15.27 11.84
CA GLU A 293 -9.77 -16.54 12.54
C GLU A 293 -8.82 -17.47 11.76
N ILE A 294 -8.96 -17.51 10.44
CA ILE A 294 -8.07 -18.27 9.55
C ILE A 294 -6.64 -17.73 9.65
N GLU A 295 -6.48 -16.41 9.63
CA GLU A 295 -5.19 -15.74 9.80
C GLU A 295 -4.53 -16.15 11.11
N SER A 296 -5.28 -16.12 12.22
CA SER A 296 -4.82 -16.56 13.53
C SER A 296 -4.41 -18.05 13.52
N MET A 297 -5.16 -18.91 12.81
CA MET A 297 -4.81 -20.33 12.70
C MET A 297 -3.57 -20.57 11.83
N ILE A 298 -3.36 -19.79 10.77
CA ILE A 298 -2.13 -19.81 9.98
C ILE A 298 -0.95 -19.40 10.86
N PHE A 299 -1.09 -18.31 11.63
CA PHE A 299 -0.07 -17.84 12.58
C PHE A 299 0.28 -18.91 13.63
N MET A 300 -0.72 -19.52 14.27
CA MET A 300 -0.51 -20.60 15.23
C MET A 300 0.17 -21.82 14.58
N THR A 301 -0.15 -22.12 13.32
CA THR A 301 0.49 -23.21 12.56
C THR A 301 1.96 -22.92 12.29
N TYR A 302 2.29 -21.69 11.88
CA TYR A 302 3.68 -21.26 11.72
C TYR A 302 4.46 -21.34 13.04
N SER A 303 3.84 -20.92 14.15
CA SER A 303 4.45 -20.99 15.49
C SER A 303 4.73 -22.43 15.91
N LEU A 304 3.78 -23.34 15.67
CA LEU A 304 3.97 -24.77 15.88
C LEU A 304 5.13 -25.31 15.04
N TYR A 305 5.19 -24.99 13.75
CA TYR A 305 6.25 -25.45 12.86
C TYR A 305 7.60 -24.95 13.32
N LYS A 306 7.69 -23.67 13.71
CA LYS A 306 8.90 -23.08 14.27
C LYS A 306 9.39 -23.85 15.49
N MET A 307 8.55 -24.06 16.50
CA MET A 307 8.93 -24.76 17.73
C MET A 307 9.46 -26.17 17.46
N VAL A 308 8.79 -26.92 16.58
CA VAL A 308 9.22 -28.27 16.21
C VAL A 308 10.51 -28.24 15.41
N PHE A 309 10.65 -27.34 14.44
CA PHE A 309 11.84 -27.23 13.61
C PHE A 309 13.08 -26.77 14.38
N GLU A 310 12.94 -25.83 15.32
CA GLU A 310 14.03 -25.46 16.23
C GLU A 310 14.52 -26.69 17.00
N LYS A 311 13.58 -27.49 17.52
CA LYS A 311 13.94 -28.68 18.29
C LYS A 311 14.55 -29.79 17.43
N LEU A 312 14.04 -30.00 16.21
CA LEU A 312 14.65 -30.94 15.27
C LEU A 312 16.07 -30.51 14.87
N ARG A 313 16.29 -29.22 14.65
CA ARG A 313 17.61 -28.66 14.35
C ARG A 313 18.60 -28.89 15.49
N GLU A 314 18.20 -28.62 16.74
CA GLU A 314 19.03 -28.90 17.93
C GLU A 314 19.47 -30.37 17.98
N LYS A 315 18.57 -31.29 17.63
CA LYS A 315 18.89 -32.72 17.61
C LYS A 315 19.87 -33.09 16.51
N GLU A 316 19.70 -32.54 15.30
CA GLU A 316 20.66 -32.74 14.21
C GLU A 316 22.05 -32.24 14.57
N GLU A 317 22.14 -31.07 15.21
CA GLU A 317 23.42 -30.50 15.68
C GLU A 317 24.07 -31.39 16.74
N SER A 318 23.28 -32.02 17.63
CA SER A 318 23.80 -32.92 18.67
C SER A 318 24.21 -34.32 18.20
N GLU A 319 23.66 -34.80 17.08
CA GLU A 319 23.99 -36.13 16.51
C GLU A 319 25.12 -36.08 15.47
N GLY A 320 25.50 -34.87 15.02
CA GLY A 320 26.58 -34.64 14.06
C GLY A 320 27.99 -34.49 14.66
N ASP A 321 28.10 -34.38 15.99
CA ASP A 321 29.35 -34.35 16.78
C ASP A 321 29.68 -35.73 17.37
#